data_AF-A0A6N3CR90-F1
#
_entry.id   AF-A0A6N3CR90-F1
#
_cell.length_a   1.000
_cell.length_b   1.000
_cell.length_c   1.000
_cell.angle_alpha   90.00
_cell.angle_beta   90.00
_cell.angle_gamma   90.00
#
_symmetry.space_group_name_H-M   'P 1'
#
loop_
_entity.id
_entity.type
_entity.pdbx_description
1 polymer ?
#
loop_
_entity_poly.entity_id
_entity_poly.type
_entity_poly.pdbx_seq_one_letter_code
_entity_poly.pdbx_strand_id
1 'polypeptide(L)'
;MKNLRSTLWVGSTYCHIEKVVKNMLDLPYSLPRPMAIYRKENCLLTPGEYIENPWYFSALLVSSYDVEIVVFVYRLGEPFNPYPPATAGAFNRDVIGVLIIQNSVSDNLWHQIEEAQHILELAGAMNICIVVDEIGDSICEELSITCDKSGFIYGYNALRDMLITKYDNI
;
A
#
# COMPACT_ATOMS: atom_id res chain seq x y z
N MET A 1 1.43 -15.99 18.75
CA MET A 1 0.42 -15.67 17.71
C MET A 1 0.98 -14.55 16.85
N LYS A 2 0.98 -14.70 15.52
CA LYS A 2 1.42 -13.66 14.59
C LYS A 2 0.40 -12.51 14.60
N ASN A 3 0.75 -11.38 15.21
CA ASN A 3 -0.09 -10.18 15.23
C ASN A 3 0.31 -9.23 14.09
N LEU A 4 -0.69 -8.66 13.42
CA LEU A 4 -0.51 -7.59 12.44
C LEU A 4 0.05 -6.36 13.15
N ARG A 5 1.14 -5.78 12.64
CA ARG A 5 1.72 -4.55 13.17
C ARG A 5 0.76 -3.38 12.99
N SER A 6 0.87 -2.37 13.85
CA SER A 6 0.12 -1.13 13.70
C SER A 6 0.61 -0.37 12.45
N THR A 7 -0.32 0.02 11.56
CA THR A 7 -0.03 0.58 10.23
C THR A 7 -0.79 1.87 9.98
N LEU A 8 -0.16 2.84 9.31
CA LEU A 8 -0.80 4.04 8.75
C LEU A 8 -0.77 3.94 7.23
N TRP A 9 -1.94 3.92 6.60
CA TRP A 9 -2.10 3.77 5.16
C TRP A 9 -2.28 5.13 4.52
N VAL A 10 -1.34 5.49 3.64
CA VAL A 10 -1.27 6.77 2.94
C VAL A 10 -1.29 6.48 1.45
N GLY A 11 -2.17 7.14 0.71
CA GLY A 11 -2.33 6.96 -0.73
C GLY A 11 -3.22 8.04 -1.30
N SER A 12 -3.14 8.27 -2.60
CA SER A 12 -4.02 9.22 -3.27
C SER A 12 -5.49 8.78 -3.19
N THR A 13 -6.39 9.70 -3.53
CA THR A 13 -7.81 9.44 -3.75
C THR A 13 -8.06 8.27 -4.72
N TYR A 14 -7.16 8.05 -5.69
CA TYR A 14 -7.29 7.02 -6.72
C TYR A 14 -6.92 5.61 -6.25
N CYS A 15 -6.14 5.51 -5.16
CA CYS A 15 -5.63 4.25 -4.64
C CYS A 15 -6.72 3.39 -3.98
N HIS A 16 -7.80 3.99 -3.47
CA HIS A 16 -8.83 3.26 -2.72
C HIS A 16 -8.25 2.36 -1.62
N ILE A 17 -7.44 2.94 -0.74
CA ILE A 17 -6.72 2.20 0.33
C ILE A 17 -7.67 1.34 1.18
N GLU A 18 -8.95 1.73 1.30
CA GLU A 18 -9.99 0.98 2.00
C GLU A 18 -10.25 -0.40 1.37
N LYS A 19 -10.11 -0.53 0.05
CA LYS A 19 -10.24 -1.83 -0.65
C LYS A 19 -9.02 -2.72 -0.41
N VAL A 20 -7.83 -2.14 -0.47
CA VAL A 20 -6.58 -2.87 -0.21
C VAL A 20 -6.57 -3.42 1.22
N VAL A 21 -6.92 -2.59 2.19
CA VAL A 21 -7.00 -3.00 3.61
C VAL A 21 -8.10 -4.03 3.82
N LYS A 22 -9.28 -3.87 3.20
CA LYS A 22 -10.35 -4.87 3.24
C LYS A 22 -9.83 -6.24 2.79
N ASN A 23 -9.19 -6.30 1.64
CA ASN A 23 -8.73 -7.54 1.03
C ASN A 23 -7.56 -8.15 1.81
N MET A 24 -6.61 -7.35 2.29
CA MET A 24 -5.52 -7.81 3.16
C MET A 24 -6.03 -8.42 4.47
N LEU A 25 -7.08 -7.84 5.06
CA LEU A 25 -7.71 -8.31 6.29
C LEU A 25 -8.74 -9.44 6.05
N ASP A 26 -9.02 -9.79 4.79
CA ASP A 26 -10.05 -10.77 4.41
C ASP A 26 -11.43 -10.45 5.01
N LEU A 27 -11.84 -9.18 4.93
CA LEU A 27 -13.12 -8.73 5.50
C LEU A 27 -14.30 -9.08 4.58
N PRO A 28 -15.41 -9.60 5.15
CA PRO A 28 -16.59 -9.99 4.36
C PRO A 28 -17.46 -8.80 3.93
N TYR A 29 -17.07 -7.56 4.26
CA TYR A 29 -17.82 -6.34 3.97
C TYR A 29 -16.91 -5.24 3.43
N SER A 30 -17.50 -4.27 2.73
CA SER A 30 -16.76 -3.09 2.26
C SER A 30 -16.44 -2.13 3.40
N LEU A 31 -15.24 -1.55 3.36
CA LEU A 31 -14.86 -0.46 4.22
C LEU A 31 -15.30 0.88 3.59
N PRO A 32 -15.74 1.85 4.39
CA PRO A 32 -16.10 3.16 3.88
C PRO A 32 -14.85 3.91 3.40
N ARG A 33 -15.00 4.71 2.35
CA ARG A 33 -13.95 5.64 1.91
C ARG A 33 -13.63 6.60 3.07
N PRO A 34 -12.36 6.78 3.47
CA PRO A 34 -12.02 7.63 4.60
C PRO A 34 -12.34 9.11 4.31
N MET A 35 -13.17 9.73 5.16
CA MET A 35 -13.42 11.18 5.17
C MET A 35 -12.70 11.90 6.33
N ALA A 36 -12.21 11.11 7.29
CA ALA A 36 -11.29 11.49 8.35
C ALA A 36 -10.40 10.28 8.65
N ILE A 37 -9.32 10.49 9.40
CA ILE A 37 -8.48 9.38 9.85
C ILE A 37 -9.31 8.49 10.77
N TYR A 38 -9.41 7.21 10.44
CA TYR A 38 -10.11 6.22 11.27
C TYR A 38 -9.34 4.92 11.36
N ARG A 39 -9.64 4.13 12.38
CA ARG A 39 -8.97 2.86 12.64
C ARG A 39 -9.88 1.69 12.28
N LYS A 40 -9.34 0.74 11.52
CA LYS A 40 -9.89 -0.60 11.35
C LYS A 40 -8.84 -1.60 11.81
N GLU A 41 -9.11 -2.27 12.93
CA GLU A 41 -8.12 -3.15 13.58
C GLU A 41 -6.79 -2.43 13.82
N ASN A 42 -5.68 -2.94 13.29
CA ASN A 42 -4.37 -2.31 13.40
C ASN A 42 -4.03 -1.40 12.20
N CYS A 43 -5.01 -1.04 11.37
CA CYS A 43 -4.84 -0.17 10.21
C CYS A 43 -5.50 1.18 10.44
N LEU A 44 -4.70 2.24 10.54
CA LEU A 44 -5.15 3.63 10.40
C LEU A 44 -5.28 3.96 8.92
N LEU A 45 -6.48 4.32 8.49
CA LEU A 45 -6.78 4.72 7.12
C LEU A 45 -6.93 6.24 7.07
N THR A 46 -6.32 6.87 6.07
CA THR A 46 -6.35 8.34 5.90
C THR A 46 -7.15 8.73 4.66
N PRO A 47 -7.82 9.90 4.64
CA PRO A 47 -8.39 10.44 3.40
C PRO A 47 -7.28 10.65 2.35
N GLY A 48 -7.59 10.39 1.08
CA GLY A 48 -6.61 10.52 0.00
C GLY A 48 -6.15 11.97 -0.21
N GLU A 49 -7.06 12.89 0.07
CA GLU A 49 -6.82 14.33 0.03
C GLU A 49 -5.69 14.77 0.99
N TYR A 50 -5.32 13.93 1.97
CA TYR A 50 -4.30 14.28 2.96
C TYR A 50 -2.87 14.24 2.42
N ILE A 51 -2.60 13.34 1.46
CA ILE A 51 -1.30 13.32 0.77
C ILE A 51 -1.30 14.28 -0.43
N GLU A 52 -2.47 14.51 -1.03
CA GLU A 52 -2.62 15.40 -2.19
C GLU A 52 -2.50 16.88 -1.84
N ASN A 53 -2.80 17.26 -0.59
CA ASN A 53 -2.75 18.64 -0.14
C ASN A 53 -1.77 18.81 1.05
N PRO A 54 -0.69 19.61 0.89
CA PRO A 54 0.30 19.85 1.95
C PRO A 54 -0.27 20.34 3.28
N TRP A 55 -1.44 20.99 3.28
CA TRP A 55 -2.09 21.50 4.49
C TRP A 55 -2.48 20.38 5.46
N TYR A 56 -2.79 19.19 4.93
CA TYR A 56 -3.19 18.02 5.71
C TYR A 56 -2.02 17.08 6.02
N PHE A 57 -0.84 17.31 5.44
CA PHE A 57 0.33 16.45 5.64
C PHE A 57 0.72 16.34 7.12
N SER A 58 0.56 17.41 7.90
CA SER A 58 0.80 17.41 9.35
C SER A 58 -0.05 16.38 10.10
N ALA A 59 -1.28 16.11 9.66
CA ALA A 59 -2.14 15.10 10.25
C ALA A 59 -1.60 13.68 10.01
N LEU A 60 -0.99 13.43 8.85
CA LEU A 60 -0.30 12.17 8.55
C LEU A 60 0.90 11.98 9.48
N LEU A 61 1.70 13.04 9.66
CA LEU A 61 2.87 13.00 10.53
C LEU A 61 2.50 12.72 11.99
N VAL A 62 1.52 13.45 12.53
CA VAL A 62 1.05 13.22 13.91
C VAL A 62 0.48 11.81 14.08
N SER A 63 -0.31 11.34 13.11
CA SER A 63 -0.90 10.00 13.18
C SER A 63 0.14 8.87 13.05
N SER A 64 1.29 9.15 12.42
CA SER A 64 2.37 8.17 12.28
C SER A 64 3.04 7.82 13.61
N TYR A 65 2.89 8.67 14.64
CA TYR A 65 3.44 8.38 15.96
C TYR A 65 2.75 7.18 16.64
N ASP A 66 1.48 6.91 16.32
CA ASP A 66 0.67 5.86 16.94
C ASP A 66 0.77 4.49 16.25
N VAL A 67 1.65 4.37 15.24
CA VAL A 67 1.82 3.14 14.45
C VAL A 67 3.29 2.75 14.34
N GLU A 68 3.54 1.50 13.99
CA GLU A 68 4.90 0.98 13.75
C GLU A 68 5.35 1.23 12.30
N ILE A 69 4.44 1.19 11.34
CA ILE A 69 4.75 1.22 9.90
C ILE A 69 3.85 2.23 9.20
N VAL A 70 4.42 2.95 8.24
CA VAL A 70 3.67 3.72 7.23
C VAL A 70 3.66 2.94 5.92
N VAL A 71 2.49 2.84 5.30
CA VAL A 71 2.29 2.14 4.03
C VAL A 71 1.97 3.18 2.98
N PHE A 72 2.88 3.39 2.02
CA PHE A 72 2.62 4.18 0.82
C PHE A 72 1.94 3.31 -0.22
N VAL A 73 0.76 3.71 -0.65
CA VAL A 73 -0.01 3.03 -1.68
C VAL A 73 0.03 3.85 -2.96
N TYR A 74 0.47 3.23 -4.05
CA TYR A 74 0.49 3.84 -5.38
C TYR A 74 -0.35 2.98 -6.31
N ARG A 75 -1.15 3.60 -7.16
CA ARG A 75 -1.97 2.89 -8.14
C ARG A 75 -1.43 3.10 -9.55
N LEU A 76 -1.17 2.00 -10.23
CA LEU A 76 -0.70 2.05 -11.60
C LEU A 76 -1.71 2.77 -12.50
N GLY A 77 -1.22 3.75 -13.27
CA GLY A 77 -2.03 4.56 -14.16
C GLY A 77 -2.75 5.73 -13.50
N GLU A 78 -2.44 6.06 -12.24
CA GLU A 78 -2.98 7.28 -11.62
C GLU A 78 -2.44 8.57 -12.29
N PRO A 79 -3.23 9.66 -12.32
CA PRO A 79 -2.94 10.82 -13.16
C PRO A 79 -1.77 11.69 -12.66
N PHE A 80 -1.28 11.47 -11.44
CA PHE A 80 -0.16 12.20 -10.86
C PHE A 80 0.52 11.36 -9.78
N ASN A 81 1.78 11.67 -9.49
CA ASN A 81 2.48 11.07 -8.36
C ASN A 81 2.19 11.87 -7.07
N PRO A 82 1.57 11.27 -6.04
CA PRO A 82 1.30 11.95 -4.76
C PRO A 82 2.55 12.04 -3.86
N TYR A 83 3.65 11.36 -4.20
CA TYR A 83 4.84 11.27 -3.35
C TYR A 83 6.03 12.07 -3.91
N PRO A 84 6.35 13.22 -3.31
CA PRO A 84 7.64 13.85 -3.53
C PRO A 84 8.82 12.90 -3.20
N PRO A 85 10.00 13.12 -3.79
CA PRO A 85 11.20 12.39 -3.39
C PRO A 85 11.48 12.53 -1.89
N ALA A 86 11.97 11.46 -1.27
CA ALA A 86 12.30 11.34 0.15
C ALA A 86 11.15 11.61 1.13
N THR A 87 9.88 11.52 0.69
CA THR A 87 8.69 11.72 1.55
C THR A 87 8.70 10.84 2.80
N ALA A 88 9.18 9.60 2.70
CA ALA A 88 9.35 8.68 3.82
C ALA A 88 10.20 9.27 4.94
N GLY A 89 11.20 10.10 4.62
CA GLY A 89 12.09 10.72 5.61
C GLY A 89 11.38 11.70 6.56
N ALA A 90 10.17 12.15 6.22
CA ALA A 90 9.34 12.93 7.14
C ALA A 90 8.69 12.05 8.22
N PHE A 91 8.51 10.76 7.95
CA PHE A 91 7.97 9.79 8.88
C PHE A 91 9.11 9.16 9.68
N ASN A 92 9.08 9.28 11.01
CA ASN A 92 10.06 8.61 11.88
C ASN A 92 9.67 7.14 12.15
N ARG A 93 9.32 6.42 11.06
CA ARG A 93 8.76 5.06 11.04
C ARG A 93 9.27 4.30 9.83
N ASP A 94 9.25 2.97 9.90
CA ASP A 94 9.49 2.14 8.73
C ASP A 94 8.42 2.42 7.68
N VAL A 95 8.85 2.59 6.42
CA VAL A 95 7.93 2.83 5.30
C VAL A 95 8.03 1.68 4.30
N ILE A 96 6.88 1.11 3.94
CA ILE A 96 6.77 0.12 2.87
C ILE A 96 5.91 0.66 1.74
N GLY A 97 6.09 0.11 0.54
CA GLY A 97 5.31 0.43 -0.64
C GLY A 97 4.30 -0.66 -0.96
N VAL A 98 3.13 -0.25 -1.44
CA VAL A 98 2.12 -1.11 -2.05
C VAL A 98 1.80 -0.55 -3.43
N LEU A 99 2.10 -1.32 -4.47
CA LEU A 99 1.75 -1.01 -5.84
C LEU A 99 0.49 -1.77 -6.25
N ILE A 100 -0.58 -1.04 -6.54
CA ILE A 100 -1.82 -1.61 -7.06
C ILE A 100 -1.73 -1.66 -8.59
N ILE A 101 -1.91 -2.85 -9.16
CA ILE A 101 -1.99 -3.06 -10.61
C ILE A 101 -3.39 -3.53 -11.02
N GLN A 102 -3.74 -3.32 -12.29
CA GLN A 102 -4.98 -3.84 -12.83
C GLN A 102 -4.92 -5.37 -12.98
N ASN A 103 -6.05 -6.04 -12.84
CA ASN A 103 -6.16 -7.49 -13.08
C ASN A 103 -6.22 -7.82 -14.58
N SER A 104 -5.24 -7.33 -15.34
CA SER A 104 -5.11 -7.54 -16.79
C SER A 104 -3.67 -7.34 -17.23
N VAL A 105 -3.19 -8.22 -18.11
CA VAL A 105 -1.85 -8.10 -18.72
C VAL A 105 -1.93 -7.18 -19.95
N SER A 106 -0.94 -6.30 -20.10
CA SER A 106 -0.71 -5.52 -21.31
C SER A 106 0.78 -5.51 -21.65
N ASP A 107 1.12 -5.24 -22.91
CA ASP A 107 2.51 -5.29 -23.39
C ASP A 107 3.47 -4.37 -22.59
N ASN A 108 2.96 -3.23 -22.10
CA ASN A 108 3.75 -2.24 -21.37
C ASN A 108 3.65 -2.37 -19.85
N LEU A 109 2.90 -3.36 -19.33
CA LEU A 109 2.60 -3.47 -17.90
C LEU A 109 3.88 -3.54 -17.05
N TRP A 110 4.87 -4.31 -17.48
CA TRP A 110 6.11 -4.52 -16.70
C TRP A 110 6.96 -3.26 -16.62
N HIS A 111 7.11 -2.53 -17.72
CA HIS A 111 7.77 -1.23 -17.72
C HIS A 111 7.07 -0.25 -16.79
N GLN A 112 5.74 -0.22 -16.82
CA GLN A 112 4.94 0.63 -15.94
C GLN A 112 5.10 0.25 -14.45
N ILE A 113 5.21 -1.05 -14.16
CA ILE A 113 5.47 -1.55 -12.80
C ILE A 113 6.86 -1.08 -12.32
N GLU A 114 7.89 -1.21 -13.15
CA GLU A 114 9.25 -0.75 -12.81
C GLU A 114 9.29 0.76 -12.56
N GLU A 115 8.64 1.57 -13.39
CA GLU A 115 8.51 3.01 -13.18
C GLU A 115 7.79 3.35 -11.87
N ALA A 116 6.70 2.65 -11.58
CA ALA A 116 5.93 2.87 -10.35
C ALA A 116 6.68 2.41 -9.10
N GLN A 117 7.47 1.33 -9.19
CA GLN A 117 8.39 0.94 -8.13
C GLN A 117 9.44 2.01 -7.89
N HIS A 118 10.04 2.53 -8.96
CA HIS A 118 11.03 3.59 -8.86
C HIS A 118 10.46 4.86 -8.18
N ILE A 119 9.19 5.20 -8.44
CA ILE A 119 8.51 6.30 -7.74
C ILE A 119 8.43 6.05 -6.22
N LEU A 120 8.01 4.85 -5.82
CA LEU A 120 7.93 4.46 -4.40
C LEU A 120 9.33 4.42 -3.74
N GLU A 121 10.33 3.93 -4.45
CA GLU A 121 11.73 3.93 -4.00
C GLU A 121 12.25 5.35 -3.81
N LEU A 122 12.04 6.25 -4.79
CA LEU A 122 12.41 7.66 -4.66
C LEU A 122 11.70 8.33 -3.49
N ALA A 123 10.45 7.95 -3.22
CA ALA A 123 9.73 8.40 -2.03
C ALA A 123 10.31 7.85 -0.72
N GLY A 124 11.15 6.80 -0.78
CA GLY A 124 11.85 6.17 0.34
C GLY A 124 11.24 4.85 0.82
N ALA A 125 10.27 4.29 0.10
CA ALA A 125 9.65 3.01 0.39
C ALA A 125 10.39 1.87 -0.33
N MET A 126 11.40 1.29 0.31
CA MET A 126 12.29 0.29 -0.31
C MET A 126 11.68 -1.12 -0.41
N ASN A 127 10.78 -1.46 0.50
CA ASN A 127 10.14 -2.77 0.51
C ASN A 127 8.76 -2.65 -0.14
N ILE A 128 8.62 -3.10 -1.38
CA ILE A 128 7.41 -2.91 -2.19
C ILE A 128 6.70 -4.24 -2.42
N CYS A 129 5.40 -4.27 -2.13
CA CYS A 129 4.50 -5.37 -2.47
C CYS A 129 3.57 -4.96 -3.62
N ILE A 130 3.39 -5.83 -4.61
CA ILE A 130 2.45 -5.66 -5.70
C ILE A 130 1.14 -6.37 -5.32
N VAL A 131 0.02 -5.70 -5.51
CA VAL A 131 -1.33 -6.27 -5.33
C VAL A 131 -2.20 -5.96 -6.54
N VAL A 132 -3.21 -6.79 -6.77
CA VAL A 132 -4.20 -6.56 -7.82
C VAL A 132 -5.41 -5.79 -7.30
N ASP A 133 -5.91 -4.88 -8.13
CA ASP A 133 -7.22 -4.25 -7.97
C ASP A 133 -8.30 -5.29 -8.32
N GLU A 134 -8.80 -5.99 -7.31
CA GLU A 134 -9.82 -7.02 -7.50
C GLU A 134 -11.16 -6.40 -7.94
N ILE A 135 -11.59 -6.77 -9.14
CA ILE A 135 -12.98 -6.67 -9.60
C ILE A 135 -13.37 -8.08 -10.10
N GLY A 136 -13.77 -8.97 -9.19
CA GLY A 136 -14.21 -10.33 -9.49
C GLY A 136 -13.20 -11.44 -9.14
N ASP A 137 -13.72 -12.63 -8.82
CA ASP A 137 -13.06 -13.71 -8.06
C ASP A 137 -11.90 -14.46 -8.75
N SER A 138 -11.41 -14.00 -9.91
CA SER A 138 -10.35 -14.70 -10.64
C SER A 138 -9.19 -13.77 -10.96
N ILE A 139 -8.12 -13.90 -10.17
CA ILE A 139 -6.81 -13.30 -10.45
C ILE A 139 -6.25 -13.95 -11.73
N CYS A 140 -5.65 -13.14 -12.61
CA CYS A 140 -4.96 -13.67 -13.78
C CYS A 140 -3.76 -14.55 -13.36
N GLU A 141 -3.81 -15.86 -13.63
CA GLU A 141 -2.73 -16.81 -13.30
C GLU A 141 -1.40 -16.39 -13.92
N GLU A 142 -1.43 -15.82 -15.12
CA GLU A 142 -0.25 -15.31 -15.83
C GLU A 142 0.47 -14.18 -15.05
N LEU A 143 -0.29 -13.30 -14.37
CA LEU A 143 0.28 -12.26 -13.50
C LEU A 143 1.04 -12.90 -12.34
N SER A 144 0.43 -13.88 -11.66
CA SER A 144 1.08 -14.56 -10.53
C SER A 144 2.41 -15.22 -10.93
N ILE A 145 2.40 -15.98 -12.02
CA ILE A 145 3.58 -16.71 -12.51
C ILE A 145 4.69 -15.74 -12.94
N THR A 146 4.32 -14.62 -13.56
CA THR A 146 5.30 -13.66 -14.05
C THR A 146 5.91 -12.82 -12.93
N CYS A 147 5.09 -12.40 -11.95
CA CYS A 147 5.59 -11.74 -10.75
C CYS A 147 6.59 -12.62 -9.98
N ASP A 148 6.29 -13.91 -9.84
CA ASP A 148 7.19 -14.87 -9.19
C ASP A 148 8.53 -15.02 -9.95
N LYS A 149 8.48 -15.09 -11.29
CA LYS A 149 9.70 -15.18 -12.13
C LYS A 149 10.56 -13.92 -12.06
N SER A 150 9.93 -12.76 -11.97
CA SER A 150 10.61 -11.46 -11.85
C SER A 150 11.10 -11.17 -10.44
N GLY A 151 10.76 -12.02 -9.45
CA GLY A 151 11.18 -11.87 -8.06
C GLY A 151 10.43 -10.78 -7.29
N PHE A 152 9.26 -10.36 -7.79
CA PHE A 152 8.44 -9.36 -7.11
C PHE A 152 7.69 -9.98 -5.92
N ILE A 153 7.57 -9.22 -4.84
CA ILE A 153 6.69 -9.59 -3.73
C ILE A 153 5.25 -9.33 -4.19
N TYR A 154 4.44 -10.37 -4.34
CA TYR A 154 3.12 -10.27 -4.97
C TYR A 154 2.01 -10.92 -4.15
N GLY A 155 0.86 -10.24 -4.09
CA GLY A 155 -0.39 -10.74 -3.52
C GLY A 155 -0.66 -10.33 -2.07
N TYR A 156 -1.92 -10.41 -1.67
CA TYR A 156 -2.38 -10.00 -0.33
C TYR A 156 -1.80 -10.84 0.81
N ASN A 157 -1.51 -12.13 0.56
CA ASN A 157 -0.82 -12.98 1.54
C ASN A 157 0.61 -12.49 1.79
N ALA A 158 1.36 -12.15 0.74
CA ALA A 158 2.71 -11.62 0.86
C ALA A 158 2.71 -10.25 1.56
N LEU A 159 1.76 -9.38 1.21
CA LEU A 159 1.55 -8.10 1.90
C LEU A 159 1.28 -8.30 3.40
N ARG A 160 0.41 -9.25 3.74
CA ARG A 160 0.10 -9.59 5.14
C ARG A 160 1.33 -10.11 5.87
N ASP A 161 2.11 -10.99 5.25
CA ASP A 161 3.34 -11.52 5.83
C ASP A 161 4.41 -10.43 6.04
N MET A 162 4.50 -9.46 5.14
CA MET A 162 5.35 -8.28 5.33
C MET A 162 4.93 -7.45 6.55
N LEU A 163 3.64 -7.39 6.86
CA LEU A 163 3.08 -6.55 7.93
C LEU A 163 2.92 -7.28 9.26
N ILE A 164 3.15 -8.60 9.31
CA ILE A 164 3.12 -9.36 10.55
C ILE A 164 4.41 -9.17 11.36
N THR A 165 4.27 -9.17 12.68
CA THR A 165 5.42 -9.13 13.58
C THR A 165 6.16 -10.47 13.60
N LYS A 166 7.47 -10.46 13.30
CA LYS A 166 8.36 -11.60 13.56
C LYS A 166 8.82 -11.58 15.02
N TYR A 167 7.92 -11.85 15.97
CA TYR A 167 8.37 -12.21 17.31
C TYR A 167 8.83 -13.67 17.27
N ASP A 168 10.14 -13.87 17.09
CA ASP A 168 10.81 -15.06 17.60
C ASP A 168 10.99 -14.89 19.11
N ASN A 169 10.76 -15.98 19.83
CA ASN A 169 10.81 -16.07 21.29
C ASN A 169 12.07 -15.43 21.89
N ILE A 170 11.88 -14.56 22.90
CA ILE A 170 12.83 -14.37 24.00
C ILE A 170 12.09 -14.74 25.28
#